data_AF-A0AAE1FXE3-F1
#
_entry.id   AF-A0AAE1FXE3-F1
#
_cell.length_a   1.000
_cell.length_b   1.000
_cell.length_c   1.000
_cell.angle_alpha   90.00
_cell.angle_beta   90.00
_cell.angle_gamma   90.00
#
_symmetry.space_group_name_H-M   'P 1'
#
loop_
_entity.id
_entity.type
_entity.pdbx_description
1 polymer ?
#
loop_
_entity_poly.entity_id
_entity_poly.type
_entity_poly.pdbx_seq_one_letter_code
_entity_poly.pdbx_strand_id
1 'polypeptide(L)'
;MTVNDGTDSESSTPPSSPKLDRGGVVGAGGGTEDTAAPGGAEEDGGGRRKHRLPSMVNLYRGPGGSELSKDVLNNITIFMKKQRKGTIDVWWLYDDGGLTLLVPYILSTRSQWSQCKLRVFALANRKDELDIEQRSMANLLAKFRIDYSDVIVIPDVAKKAQESSKLAFDQLIENFKAPGEISEEDEGVLISEAELLGQREKTNRHIRLKELLVENSKDSSLIVMTLPMPRKTSVSAPLYMAWLDTLTSDLPPFILIRGNQTSVLTYYS
;
A
#
# COMPACT_ATOMS: atom_id res chain seq x y z
N MET A 1 -7.85 49.99 21.39
CA MET A 1 -6.86 49.16 22.09
C MET A 1 -7.59 47.91 22.59
N THR A 2 -7.00 46.75 22.26
CA THR A 2 -7.22 45.41 22.82
C THR A 2 -8.59 44.75 22.65
N VAL A 3 -8.63 43.93 21.59
CA VAL A 3 -9.40 42.69 21.39
C VAL A 3 -8.97 41.68 22.45
N ASN A 4 -9.90 40.91 23.02
CA ASN A 4 -9.58 39.72 23.81
C ASN A 4 -10.34 38.55 23.19
N ASP A 5 -9.59 37.74 22.44
CA ASP A 5 -10.03 36.53 21.76
C ASP A 5 -9.71 35.36 22.68
N GLY A 6 -10.71 34.52 22.97
CA GLY A 6 -10.59 33.39 23.88
C GLY A 6 -11.25 32.18 23.27
N THR A 7 -10.48 31.39 22.53
CA THR A 7 -10.83 30.01 22.17
C THR A 7 -9.55 29.17 22.16
N ASP A 8 -9.26 28.51 23.28
CA ASP A 8 -8.32 27.39 23.34
C ASP A 8 -9.01 26.16 22.73
N SER A 9 -8.75 25.91 21.44
CA SER A 9 -9.03 24.61 20.83
C SER A 9 -7.81 23.72 21.00
N GLU A 10 -7.87 22.75 21.91
CA GLU A 10 -6.87 21.69 22.03
C GLU A 10 -6.79 20.93 20.70
N SER A 11 -5.74 21.20 19.93
CA SER A 11 -5.40 20.46 18.72
C SER A 11 -5.05 19.03 19.13
N SER A 12 -5.92 18.06 18.84
CA SER A 12 -5.59 16.65 18.94
C SER A 12 -4.57 16.31 17.87
N THR A 13 -3.29 16.30 18.26
CA THR A 13 -2.19 15.88 17.39
C THR A 13 -2.39 14.40 17.03
N PRO A 14 -2.31 14.01 15.75
CA PRO A 14 -2.39 12.60 15.38
C PRO A 14 -1.31 11.78 16.10
N PRO A 15 -1.57 10.49 16.40
CA PRO A 15 -0.61 9.65 17.11
C PRO A 15 0.73 9.63 16.38
N SER A 16 1.80 9.95 17.10
CA SER A 16 3.13 10.07 16.51
C SER A 16 3.63 8.73 15.98
N SER A 17 4.15 8.72 14.75
CA SER A 17 4.79 7.54 14.17
C SER A 17 5.97 7.07 15.04
N PRO A 18 6.16 5.74 15.22
CA PRO A 18 7.33 5.21 15.92
C PRO A 18 8.63 5.75 15.35
N LYS A 19 9.54 6.20 16.22
CA LYS A 19 10.84 6.73 15.80
C LYS A 19 11.82 5.59 15.58
N LEU A 20 12.59 5.69 14.49
CA LEU A 20 13.69 4.79 14.18
C LEU A 20 14.97 5.30 14.86
N ASP A 21 15.48 4.59 15.87
CA ASP A 21 16.75 4.97 16.51
C ASP A 21 17.94 4.33 15.77
N ARG A 22 18.63 5.12 14.94
CA ARG A 22 19.80 4.65 14.15
C ARG A 22 21.12 4.67 14.92
N GLY A 23 21.13 4.91 16.24
CA GLY A 23 22.33 5.09 17.06
C GLY A 23 23.34 3.93 17.16
N GLY A 24 23.23 2.87 16.34
CA GLY A 24 24.11 1.70 16.38
C GLY A 24 24.57 1.12 15.05
N VAL A 25 24.33 1.79 13.91
CA VAL A 25 24.76 1.29 12.58
C VAL A 25 25.86 2.19 12.01
N VAL A 26 27.11 1.94 12.41
CA VAL A 26 28.27 2.48 11.68
C VAL A 26 28.49 1.59 10.46
N GLY A 27 28.41 2.19 9.28
CA GLY A 27 28.48 1.51 7.99
C GLY A 27 29.86 0.95 7.69
N ALA A 28 29.90 -0.29 7.19
CA ALA A 28 31.02 -0.83 6.44
C ALA A 28 30.64 -0.81 4.95
N GLY A 29 31.10 0.22 4.24
CA GLY A 29 31.11 0.30 2.78
C GLY A 29 32.45 0.91 2.38
N GLY A 30 33.33 0.09 1.83
CA GLY A 30 34.70 0.48 1.47
C GLY A 30 34.86 1.07 0.08
N GLY A 31 36.06 1.58 -0.18
CA GLY A 31 36.59 1.79 -1.53
C GLY A 31 37.47 3.03 -1.70
N THR A 32 38.72 2.99 -1.21
CA THR A 32 39.83 3.74 -1.82
C THR A 32 41.10 2.88 -1.74
N GLU A 33 41.74 2.72 -2.89
CA GLU A 33 43.04 2.07 -3.09
C GLU A 33 44.16 2.85 -2.38
N ASP A 34 45.14 2.15 -1.80
CA ASP A 34 46.55 2.46 -2.04
C ASP A 34 47.49 1.34 -1.51
N THR A 35 48.55 1.15 -2.26
CA THR A 35 49.62 0.13 -2.21
C THR A 35 50.54 0.18 -0.98
N ALA A 36 50.90 -0.99 -0.43
CA ALA A 36 52.29 -1.43 -0.10
C ALA A 36 52.30 -2.74 0.74
N ALA A 37 53.29 -3.60 0.50
CA ALA A 37 53.62 -4.80 1.28
C ALA A 37 55.07 -4.66 1.82
N PRO A 38 55.66 -5.61 2.60
CA PRO A 38 55.13 -6.67 3.46
C PRO A 38 55.74 -6.67 4.90
N GLY A 39 55.24 -7.51 5.82
CA GLY A 39 56.00 -7.89 7.01
C GLY A 39 55.23 -8.65 8.10
N GLY A 40 55.76 -9.81 8.50
CA GLY A 40 55.75 -10.30 9.89
C GLY A 40 54.60 -11.21 10.35
N ALA A 41 54.97 -12.36 10.90
CA ALA A 41 54.13 -13.39 11.50
C ALA A 41 53.37 -12.94 12.77
N GLU A 42 52.22 -13.57 13.06
CA GLU A 42 52.00 -14.43 14.24
C GLU A 42 50.54 -14.90 14.34
N GLU A 43 50.36 -16.09 14.92
CA GLU A 43 49.10 -16.80 15.14
C GLU A 43 48.21 -16.11 16.18
N ASP A 44 46.88 -16.09 15.99
CA ASP A 44 45.97 -16.25 17.13
C ASP A 44 44.61 -16.83 16.71
N GLY A 45 44.15 -17.81 17.50
CA GLY A 45 42.92 -18.57 17.31
C GLY A 45 41.68 -17.74 17.65
N GLY A 46 41.13 -17.06 16.65
CA GLY A 46 39.89 -16.29 16.78
C GLY A 46 38.64 -17.07 16.35
N GLY A 47 37.93 -17.69 17.30
CA GLY A 47 36.56 -18.18 17.08
C GLY A 47 35.66 -17.07 16.53
N ARG A 48 35.05 -17.30 15.35
CA ARG A 48 34.11 -16.38 14.71
C ARG A 48 32.97 -16.01 15.67
N ARG A 49 33.09 -14.85 16.33
CA ARG A 49 31.97 -14.19 17.03
C ARG A 49 30.89 -13.90 15.98
N LYS A 50 29.82 -14.70 15.98
CA LYS A 50 28.60 -14.40 15.24
C LYS A 50 28.10 -13.05 15.75
N HIS A 51 28.31 -11.99 14.99
CA HIS A 51 27.73 -10.68 15.25
C HIS A 51 26.21 -10.88 15.25
N ARG A 52 25.58 -11.01 16.42
CA ARG A 52 24.12 -11.07 16.53
C ARG A 52 23.65 -9.68 16.10
N LEU A 53 22.94 -9.64 14.97
CA LEU A 53 22.21 -8.44 14.55
C LEU A 53 21.45 -7.89 15.77
N PRO A 54 21.50 -6.57 16.03
CA PRO A 54 20.72 -5.96 17.09
C PRO A 54 19.27 -6.43 16.99
N SER A 55 18.68 -6.80 18.13
CA SER A 55 17.27 -7.18 18.16
C SER A 55 16.45 -6.02 17.60
N MET A 56 15.70 -6.25 16.50
CA MET A 56 14.89 -5.21 15.86
C MET A 56 13.85 -4.59 16.82
N VAL A 57 13.59 -5.25 17.95
CA VAL A 57 12.76 -4.75 19.07
C VAL A 57 13.30 -3.42 19.63
N ASN A 58 14.62 -3.22 19.62
CA ASN A 58 15.23 -2.00 20.17
C ASN A 58 15.18 -0.81 19.20
N LEU A 59 14.85 -1.05 17.93
CA LEU A 59 14.95 -0.04 16.87
C LEU A 59 13.73 0.88 16.81
N TYR A 60 12.59 0.43 17.35
CA TYR A 60 11.32 1.13 17.32
C TYR A 60 10.76 1.27 18.73
N ARG A 61 10.54 2.52 19.16
CA ARG A 61 9.89 2.85 20.43
C ARG A 61 8.66 3.72 20.17
N GLY A 62 7.66 3.56 21.04
CA GLY A 62 6.50 4.43 21.06
C GLY A 62 6.85 5.82 21.64
N PRO A 63 5.87 6.73 21.69
CA PRO A 63 6.02 8.02 22.36
C PRO A 63 6.58 7.85 23.78
N GLY A 64 7.55 8.70 24.15
CA GLY A 64 8.20 8.63 25.46
C GLY A 64 9.14 7.44 25.68
N GLY A 65 9.52 6.70 24.63
CA GLY A 65 10.40 5.53 24.75
C GLY A 65 9.69 4.24 25.16
N SER A 66 8.35 4.24 25.13
CA SER A 66 7.53 3.08 25.48
C SER A 66 7.83 1.87 24.58
N GLU A 67 7.75 0.67 25.16
CA GLU A 67 7.90 -0.57 24.40
C GLU A 67 6.67 -0.80 23.52
N LEU A 68 6.90 -1.15 22.26
CA LEU A 68 5.82 -1.50 21.34
C LEU A 68 5.44 -2.97 21.51
N SER A 69 4.16 -3.27 21.33
CA SER A 69 3.70 -4.66 21.32
C SER A 69 4.37 -5.45 20.19
N LYS A 70 4.48 -6.77 20.38
CA LYS A 70 5.08 -7.66 19.36
C LYS A 70 4.36 -7.57 18.02
N ASP A 71 3.04 -7.39 18.03
CA ASP A 71 2.24 -7.32 16.82
C ASP A 71 2.51 -6.03 16.04
N VAL A 72 2.60 -4.88 16.74
CA VAL A 72 2.99 -3.61 16.13
C VAL A 72 4.40 -3.72 15.55
N LEU A 73 5.36 -4.27 16.30
CA LEU A 73 6.72 -4.49 15.81
C LEU A 73 6.75 -5.43 14.61
N ASN A 74 5.90 -6.46 14.57
CA ASN A 74 5.78 -7.35 13.42
C ASN A 74 5.28 -6.60 12.19
N ASN A 75 4.24 -5.77 12.35
CA ASN A 75 3.63 -5.00 11.26
C ASN A 75 4.56 -3.95 10.67
N ILE A 76 5.31 -3.21 11.50
CA ILE A 76 6.23 -2.17 11.00
C ILE A 76 7.50 -2.77 10.36
N THR A 77 7.85 -4.02 10.68
CA THR A 77 9.07 -4.67 10.18
C THR A 77 8.82 -5.74 9.12
N ILE A 78 7.61 -5.83 8.57
CA ILE A 78 7.25 -6.86 7.58
C ILE A 78 8.25 -6.91 6.41
N PHE A 79 8.65 -5.78 5.86
CA PHE A 79 9.55 -5.73 4.71
C PHE A 79 11.00 -6.09 5.04
N MET A 80 11.38 -6.08 6.32
CA MET A 80 12.73 -6.45 6.78
C MET A 80 12.85 -7.94 7.11
N LYS A 81 11.73 -8.60 7.40
CA LYS A 81 11.68 -10.01 7.80
C LYS A 81 11.46 -10.92 6.59
N LYS A 82 11.97 -12.14 6.71
CA LYS A 82 11.67 -13.19 5.73
C LYS A 82 10.21 -13.59 5.83
N GLN A 83 9.51 -13.48 4.72
CA GLN A 83 8.11 -13.85 4.59
C GLN A 83 7.96 -15.36 4.45
N ARG A 84 6.81 -15.86 4.89
CA ARG A 84 6.41 -17.26 4.67
C ARG A 84 6.05 -17.46 3.21
N LYS A 85 5.92 -18.72 2.80
CA LYS A 85 5.38 -19.06 1.48
C LYS A 85 3.97 -18.47 1.34
N GLY A 86 3.73 -17.73 0.27
CA GLY A 86 2.45 -17.04 0.03
C GLY A 86 2.40 -16.39 -1.35
N THR A 87 1.59 -15.34 -1.51
CA THR A 87 1.48 -14.58 -2.76
C THR A 87 1.63 -13.08 -2.52
N ILE A 88 2.15 -12.39 -3.54
CA ILE A 88 2.04 -10.95 -3.70
C ILE A 88 1.00 -10.73 -4.79
N ASP A 89 -0.14 -10.15 -4.44
CA ASP A 89 -1.25 -9.95 -5.36
C ASP A 89 -1.25 -8.49 -5.84
N VAL A 90 -1.11 -8.31 -7.15
CA VAL A 90 -1.05 -6.99 -7.78
C VAL A 90 -2.37 -6.71 -8.49
N TRP A 91 -3.14 -5.77 -7.98
CA TRP A 91 -4.38 -5.30 -8.60
C TRP A 91 -4.10 -4.07 -9.47
N TRP A 92 -3.80 -4.33 -10.74
CA TRP A 92 -3.50 -3.29 -11.72
C TRP A 92 -4.79 -2.82 -12.39
N LEU A 93 -5.35 -1.72 -11.87
CA LEU A 93 -6.69 -1.26 -12.25
C LEU A 93 -6.68 -0.36 -13.49
N TYR A 94 -5.58 0.35 -13.70
CA TYR A 94 -5.35 1.24 -14.84
C TYR A 94 -3.87 1.56 -14.96
N ASP A 95 -3.48 2.04 -16.14
CA ASP A 95 -2.10 2.42 -16.40
C ASP A 95 -1.67 3.63 -15.56
N ASP A 96 -0.62 3.43 -14.76
CA ASP A 96 0.02 4.43 -13.92
C ASP A 96 1.48 4.68 -14.34
N GLY A 97 1.85 4.30 -15.57
CA GLY A 97 3.23 4.33 -16.06
C GLY A 97 4.01 3.05 -15.73
N GLY A 98 3.34 2.04 -15.15
CA GLY A 98 3.91 0.73 -14.83
C GLY A 98 4.51 0.62 -13.43
N LEU A 99 4.40 1.67 -12.59
CA LEU A 99 4.97 1.68 -11.25
C LEU A 99 4.31 0.63 -10.34
N THR A 100 2.99 0.45 -10.44
CA THR A 100 2.24 -0.57 -9.70
C THR A 100 2.73 -2.00 -10.01
N LEU A 101 3.26 -2.25 -11.21
CA LEU A 101 3.84 -3.55 -11.59
C LEU A 101 5.32 -3.66 -11.16
N LEU A 102 6.09 -2.58 -11.29
CA LEU A 102 7.52 -2.56 -11.02
C LEU A 102 7.85 -2.80 -9.54
N VAL A 103 7.17 -2.11 -8.63
CA VAL A 103 7.43 -2.21 -7.18
C VAL A 103 7.31 -3.64 -6.65
N PRO A 104 6.18 -4.37 -6.86
CA PRO A 104 6.05 -5.74 -6.37
C PRO A 104 7.00 -6.72 -7.09
N TYR A 105 7.35 -6.48 -8.35
CA TYR A 105 8.37 -7.27 -9.04
C TYR A 105 9.75 -7.12 -8.37
N ILE A 106 10.18 -5.89 -8.06
CA ILE A 106 11.43 -5.66 -7.33
C ILE A 106 11.38 -6.37 -5.98
N LEU A 107 10.25 -6.30 -5.26
CA LEU A 107 10.09 -7.02 -3.99
C LEU A 107 10.27 -8.54 -4.17
N SER A 108 9.65 -9.16 -5.17
CA SER A 108 9.77 -10.60 -5.40
C SER A 108 11.19 -11.07 -5.73
N THR A 109 12.07 -10.19 -6.24
CA THR A 109 13.50 -10.51 -6.44
C THR A 109 14.31 -10.58 -5.13
N ARG A 110 13.78 -10.09 -4.01
CA ARG A 110 14.50 -10.01 -2.73
C ARG A 110 14.35 -11.28 -1.90
N SER A 111 15.40 -11.64 -1.17
CA SER A 111 15.44 -12.89 -0.40
C SER A 111 14.34 -12.98 0.66
N GLN A 112 13.89 -11.83 1.19
CA GLN A 112 12.79 -11.71 2.15
C GLN A 112 11.47 -12.19 1.55
N TRP A 113 11.23 -11.96 0.26
CA TRP A 113 9.96 -12.25 -0.42
C TRP A 113 10.09 -13.38 -1.46
N SER A 114 11.27 -14.00 -1.57
CA SER A 114 11.58 -15.07 -2.54
C SER A 114 10.65 -16.29 -2.51
N GLN A 115 9.90 -16.50 -1.41
CA GLN A 115 8.91 -17.57 -1.29
C GLN A 115 7.47 -17.13 -1.62
N CYS A 116 7.27 -15.85 -1.92
CA CYS A 116 5.98 -15.31 -2.32
C CYS A 116 5.87 -15.28 -3.84
N LYS A 117 4.81 -15.87 -4.39
CA LYS A 117 4.55 -15.88 -5.83
C LYS A 117 3.81 -14.60 -6.25
N LEU A 118 4.24 -13.98 -7.34
CA LEU A 118 3.56 -12.80 -7.88
C LEU A 118 2.33 -13.21 -8.69
N ARG A 119 1.14 -12.68 -8.38
CA ARG A 119 -0.09 -12.83 -9.18
C ARG A 119 -0.55 -11.46 -9.64
N VAL A 120 -0.95 -11.32 -10.90
CA VAL A 120 -1.42 -10.05 -11.46
C VAL A 120 -2.91 -10.14 -11.76
N PHE A 121 -3.68 -9.21 -11.20
CA PHE A 121 -5.11 -9.06 -11.39
C PHE A 121 -5.39 -7.83 -12.26
N ALA A 122 -6.17 -8.03 -13.32
CA ALA A 122 -6.63 -6.96 -14.21
C ALA A 122 -8.16 -6.96 -14.25
N LEU A 123 -8.77 -5.81 -14.54
CA LEU A 123 -10.22 -5.70 -14.68
C LEU A 123 -10.63 -5.81 -16.15
N ALA A 124 -11.66 -6.60 -16.43
CA ALA A 124 -12.35 -6.56 -17.73
C ALA A 124 -13.70 -5.87 -17.61
N ASN A 125 -14.03 -5.06 -18.60
CA ASN A 125 -15.33 -4.40 -18.68
C ASN A 125 -16.42 -5.37 -19.16
N ARG A 126 -16.07 -6.32 -20.03
CA ARG A 126 -17.01 -7.29 -20.61
C ARG A 126 -16.48 -8.71 -20.55
N LYS A 127 -17.39 -9.68 -20.42
CA LYS A 127 -17.03 -11.11 -20.27
C LYS A 127 -16.44 -11.72 -21.54
N ASP A 128 -16.84 -11.22 -22.70
CA ASP A 128 -16.32 -11.63 -24.01
C ASP A 128 -14.88 -11.17 -24.26
N GLU A 129 -14.35 -10.26 -23.43
CA GLU A 129 -12.99 -9.72 -23.56
C GLU A 129 -11.97 -10.42 -22.65
N LEU A 130 -12.40 -11.33 -21.76
CA LEU A 130 -11.52 -11.91 -20.72
C LEU A 130 -10.25 -12.56 -21.29
N ASP A 131 -10.40 -13.40 -22.31
CA ASP A 131 -9.27 -14.09 -22.94
C ASP A 131 -8.32 -13.12 -23.65
N ILE A 132 -8.88 -12.06 -24.26
CA ILE A 132 -8.11 -11.04 -24.98
C ILE A 132 -7.30 -10.22 -23.99
N GLU A 133 -7.93 -9.72 -22.93
CA GLU A 133 -7.28 -8.95 -21.87
C GLU A 133 -6.22 -9.77 -21.14
N GLN A 134 -6.49 -11.06 -20.89
CA GLN A 134 -5.52 -11.95 -20.24
C GLN A 134 -4.27 -12.12 -21.11
N ARG A 135 -4.44 -12.35 -22.42
CA ARG A 135 -3.31 -12.45 -23.36
C ARG A 135 -2.57 -11.13 -23.52
N SER A 136 -3.29 -10.02 -23.58
CA SER A 136 -2.72 -8.67 -23.65
C SER A 136 -1.82 -8.41 -22.44
N MET A 137 -2.33 -8.70 -21.25
CA MET A 137 -1.59 -8.59 -19.99
C MET A 137 -0.36 -9.50 -19.94
N ALA A 138 -0.52 -10.77 -20.31
CA ALA A 138 0.59 -11.72 -20.37
C ALA A 138 1.71 -11.26 -21.32
N ASN A 139 1.34 -10.76 -22.51
CA ASN A 139 2.28 -10.19 -23.47
C ASN A 139 2.98 -8.95 -22.92
N LEU A 140 2.26 -8.07 -22.23
CA LEU A 140 2.82 -6.88 -21.62
C LEU A 140 3.88 -7.23 -20.57
N LEU A 141 3.54 -8.14 -19.64
CA LEU A 141 4.44 -8.62 -18.59
C LEU A 141 5.67 -9.32 -19.19
N ALA A 142 5.49 -10.13 -20.24
CA ALA A 142 6.59 -10.78 -20.94
C ALA A 142 7.56 -9.77 -21.57
N LYS A 143 7.04 -8.71 -22.20
CA LYS A 143 7.88 -7.63 -22.75
C LYS A 143 8.66 -6.89 -21.65
N PHE A 144 8.09 -6.75 -20.45
CA PHE A 144 8.77 -6.20 -19.29
C PHE A 144 9.67 -7.20 -18.56
N ARG A 145 9.70 -8.47 -18.98
CA ARG A 145 10.41 -9.57 -18.31
C ARG A 145 10.05 -9.68 -16.83
N ILE A 146 8.78 -9.43 -16.52
CA ILE A 146 8.24 -9.61 -15.17
C ILE A 146 7.77 -11.05 -15.08
N ASP A 147 8.49 -11.86 -14.31
CA ASP A 147 8.06 -13.22 -13.99
C ASP A 147 6.84 -13.16 -13.05
N TYR A 148 5.79 -13.89 -13.42
CA TYR A 148 4.58 -14.02 -12.64
C TYR A 148 4.15 -15.48 -12.56
N SER A 149 3.36 -15.80 -11.53
CA SER A 149 2.79 -17.12 -11.35
C SER A 149 1.40 -17.28 -11.96
N ASP A 150 0.63 -16.19 -12.00
CA ASP A 150 -0.69 -16.18 -12.62
C ASP A 150 -1.10 -14.77 -13.07
N VAL A 151 -1.94 -14.70 -14.10
CA VAL A 151 -2.62 -13.49 -14.57
C VAL A 151 -4.11 -13.78 -14.59
N ILE A 152 -4.84 -13.04 -13.76
CA ILE A 152 -6.26 -13.25 -13.49
C ILE A 152 -7.03 -12.02 -13.95
N VAL A 153 -7.96 -12.19 -14.87
CA VAL A 153 -8.82 -11.09 -15.33
C VAL A 153 -10.17 -11.20 -14.62
N ILE A 154 -10.51 -10.17 -13.85
CA ILE A 154 -11.72 -10.11 -13.04
C ILE A 154 -12.82 -9.43 -13.87
N PRO A 155 -13.90 -10.15 -14.24
CA PRO A 155 -15.07 -9.52 -14.85
C PRO A 155 -15.89 -8.76 -13.81
N ASP A 156 -16.92 -8.06 -14.29
CA ASP A 156 -18.09 -7.76 -13.47
C ASP A 156 -17.85 -6.79 -12.28
N VAL A 157 -16.80 -5.96 -12.33
CA VAL A 157 -16.55 -4.91 -11.31
C VAL A 157 -17.67 -3.87 -11.24
N ALA A 158 -18.43 -3.72 -12.33
CA ALA A 158 -19.58 -2.82 -12.44
C ALA A 158 -20.88 -3.43 -11.91
N LYS A 159 -20.88 -4.70 -11.47
CA LYS A 159 -22.07 -5.30 -10.87
C LYS A 159 -22.46 -4.60 -9.58
N LYS A 160 -23.75 -4.70 -9.25
CA LYS A 160 -24.29 -4.24 -7.98
C LYS A 160 -23.60 -4.98 -6.83
N ALA A 161 -23.01 -4.21 -5.89
CA ALA A 161 -22.46 -4.77 -4.66
C ALA A 161 -23.57 -5.37 -3.79
N GLN A 162 -23.20 -6.28 -2.89
CA GLN A 162 -24.13 -6.90 -1.95
C GLN A 162 -24.74 -5.84 -1.02
N GLU A 163 -25.99 -6.04 -0.61
CA GLU A 163 -26.69 -5.08 0.26
C GLU A 163 -26.03 -4.97 1.64
N SER A 164 -25.44 -6.05 2.17
CA SER A 164 -24.67 -6.03 3.41
C SER A 164 -23.43 -5.13 3.31
N SER A 165 -22.70 -5.20 2.19
CA SER A 165 -21.51 -4.38 1.96
C SER A 165 -21.85 -2.90 1.80
N LYS A 166 -23.02 -2.60 1.22
CA LYS A 166 -23.53 -1.23 1.12
C LYS A 166 -23.95 -0.68 2.46
N LEU A 167 -24.65 -1.46 3.26
CA LEU A 167 -25.05 -1.05 4.61
C LEU A 167 -23.81 -0.73 5.46
N ALA A 168 -22.74 -1.53 5.36
CA ALA A 168 -21.48 -1.25 6.04
C ALA A 168 -20.84 0.06 5.56
N PHE A 169 -20.91 0.36 4.26
CA PHE A 169 -20.45 1.63 3.72
C PHE A 169 -21.29 2.81 4.22
N ASP A 170 -22.62 2.67 4.24
CA ASP A 170 -23.53 3.72 4.69
C ASP A 170 -23.30 4.04 6.18
N GLN A 171 -23.04 3.03 7.00
CA GLN A 171 -22.65 3.19 8.41
C GLN A 171 -21.29 3.90 8.57
N LEU A 172 -20.32 3.60 7.71
CA LEU A 172 -19.00 4.23 7.74
C LEU A 172 -19.08 5.75 7.52
N ILE A 173 -19.96 6.20 6.64
CA ILE A 173 -20.09 7.61 6.27
C ILE A 173 -21.13 8.38 7.08
N GLU A 174 -21.90 7.73 7.95
CA GLU A 174 -23.08 8.30 8.63
C GLU A 174 -22.76 9.62 9.33
N ASN A 175 -21.67 9.66 10.10
CA ASN A 175 -21.25 10.84 10.87
C ASN A 175 -20.68 11.99 10.00
N PHE A 176 -20.42 11.74 8.72
CA PHE A 176 -19.85 12.71 7.79
C PHE A 176 -20.90 13.24 6.79
N LYS A 177 -22.15 12.77 6.86
CA LYS A 177 -23.23 13.28 6.03
C LYS A 177 -23.68 14.65 6.51
N ALA A 178 -23.88 15.58 5.57
CA ALA A 178 -24.43 16.89 5.88
C ALA A 178 -25.88 16.75 6.38
N PRO A 179 -26.26 17.38 7.51
CA PRO A 179 -27.63 17.36 8.02
C PRO A 179 -28.58 18.27 7.20
N GLY A 180 -28.07 19.05 6.26
CA GLY A 180 -28.81 20.02 5.46
C GLY A 180 -27.93 20.70 4.40
N GLU A 181 -28.23 21.96 4.08
CA GLU A 181 -27.36 22.77 3.21
C GLU A 181 -25.97 22.95 3.85
N ILE A 182 -24.92 22.79 3.04
CA ILE A 182 -23.53 22.88 3.47
C ILE A 182 -23.16 24.37 3.52
N SER A 183 -22.67 24.83 4.67
CA SER A 183 -22.11 26.17 4.82
C SER A 183 -20.78 26.29 4.06
N GLU A 184 -20.32 27.50 3.75
CA GLU A 184 -19.00 27.69 3.11
C GLU A 184 -17.84 27.12 3.95
N GLU A 185 -18.01 27.02 5.27
CA GLU A 185 -17.00 26.49 6.20
C GLU A 185 -16.94 24.95 6.17
N ASP A 186 -18.06 24.29 5.85
CA ASP A 186 -18.18 22.83 5.80
C ASP A 186 -17.91 22.24 4.40
N GLU A 187 -17.62 23.10 3.41
CA GLU A 187 -17.41 22.69 2.03
C GLU A 187 -16.20 21.75 1.91
N GLY A 188 -16.45 20.53 1.42
CA GLY A 188 -15.42 19.50 1.25
C GLY A 188 -15.08 18.70 2.52
N VAL A 189 -15.64 19.06 3.68
CA VAL A 189 -15.47 18.36 4.95
C VAL A 189 -16.68 17.48 5.29
N LEU A 190 -17.87 17.83 4.77
CA LEU A 190 -19.08 17.01 4.83
C LEU A 190 -19.49 16.47 3.46
N ILE A 191 -20.25 15.37 3.47
CA ILE A 191 -20.77 14.70 2.28
C ILE A 191 -22.21 15.14 2.04
N SER A 192 -22.48 15.76 0.89
CA SER A 192 -23.85 16.13 0.50
C SER A 192 -24.63 14.96 -0.11
N GLU A 193 -25.95 14.99 -0.01
CA GLU A 193 -26.85 14.05 -0.72
C GLU A 193 -26.65 14.13 -2.26
N ALA A 194 -26.45 15.33 -2.79
CA ALA A 194 -26.19 15.54 -4.22
C ALA A 194 -24.86 14.87 -4.66
N GLU A 195 -23.82 14.94 -3.83
CA GLU A 195 -22.54 14.27 -4.07
C GLU A 195 -22.72 12.74 -4.06
N LEU A 196 -23.40 12.18 -3.04
CA LEU A 196 -23.66 10.75 -2.96
C LEU A 196 -24.42 10.23 -4.18
N LEU A 197 -25.42 10.98 -4.64
CA LEU A 197 -26.17 10.64 -5.84
C LEU A 197 -25.28 10.70 -7.09
N GLY A 198 -24.47 11.75 -7.23
CA GLY A 198 -23.56 11.95 -8.36
C GLY A 198 -22.42 10.92 -8.43
N GLN A 199 -21.97 10.39 -7.29
CA GLN A 199 -20.88 9.41 -7.22
C GLN A 199 -21.36 7.96 -6.98
N ARG A 200 -22.68 7.71 -6.97
CA ARG A 200 -23.28 6.41 -6.66
C ARG A 200 -22.65 5.22 -7.38
N GLU A 201 -22.37 5.37 -8.67
CA GLU A 201 -21.77 4.30 -9.48
C GLU A 201 -20.32 4.01 -9.08
N LYS A 202 -19.54 5.05 -8.77
CA LYS A 202 -18.15 4.89 -8.29
C LYS A 202 -18.13 4.27 -6.91
N THR A 203 -18.99 4.75 -6.00
CA THR A 203 -19.17 4.16 -4.68
C THR A 203 -19.49 2.66 -4.79
N ASN A 204 -20.48 2.29 -5.61
CA ASN A 204 -20.81 0.88 -5.85
C ASN A 204 -19.61 0.09 -6.40
N ARG A 205 -18.83 0.68 -7.33
CA ARG A 205 -17.63 0.02 -7.89
C ARG A 205 -16.56 -0.22 -6.82
N HIS A 206 -16.34 0.70 -5.89
CA HIS A 206 -15.39 0.51 -4.78
C HIS A 206 -15.85 -0.58 -3.82
N ILE A 207 -17.12 -0.60 -3.47
CA ILE A 207 -17.70 -1.65 -2.61
C ILE A 207 -17.63 -3.02 -3.32
N ARG A 208 -17.95 -3.09 -4.61
CA ARG A 208 -17.84 -4.34 -5.37
C ARG A 208 -16.39 -4.80 -5.52
N LEU A 209 -15.46 -3.87 -5.73
CA LEU A 209 -14.03 -4.17 -5.79
C LEU A 209 -13.52 -4.72 -4.45
N LYS A 210 -14.03 -4.21 -3.33
CA LYS A 210 -13.76 -4.75 -1.99
C LYS A 210 -14.18 -6.22 -1.87
N GLU A 211 -15.40 -6.57 -2.29
CA GLU A 211 -15.84 -7.96 -2.28
C GLU A 211 -14.89 -8.86 -3.09
N LEU A 212 -14.51 -8.42 -4.28
CA LEU A 212 -13.58 -9.14 -5.14
C LEU A 212 -12.18 -9.28 -4.52
N LEU A 213 -11.69 -8.26 -3.82
CA LEU A 213 -10.43 -8.30 -3.07
C LEU A 213 -10.47 -9.36 -1.97
N VAL A 214 -11.56 -9.41 -1.21
CA VAL A 214 -11.75 -10.40 -0.14
C VAL A 214 -11.85 -11.81 -0.73
N GLU A 215 -12.58 -11.98 -1.82
CA GLU A 215 -12.74 -13.27 -2.51
C GLU A 215 -11.40 -13.84 -3.02
N ASN A 216 -10.48 -13.00 -3.51
CA ASN A 216 -9.30 -13.45 -4.25
C ASN A 216 -7.96 -13.28 -3.50
N SER A 217 -7.88 -12.35 -2.54
CA SER A 217 -6.61 -11.88 -1.97
C SER A 217 -6.57 -11.83 -0.44
N LYS A 218 -7.60 -12.32 0.27
CA LYS A 218 -7.64 -12.32 1.75
C LYS A 218 -6.48 -13.07 2.41
N ASP A 219 -5.98 -14.13 1.78
CA ASP A 219 -4.88 -14.95 2.30
C ASP A 219 -3.51 -14.60 1.67
N SER A 220 -3.44 -13.49 0.93
CA SER A 220 -2.17 -13.02 0.34
C SER A 220 -1.20 -12.53 1.41
N SER A 221 0.09 -12.51 1.10
CA SER A 221 1.12 -11.95 1.98
C SER A 221 1.23 -10.42 1.86
N LEU A 222 0.85 -9.89 0.70
CA LEU A 222 0.87 -8.47 0.39
C LEU A 222 -0.09 -8.21 -0.78
N ILE A 223 -0.89 -7.15 -0.65
CA ILE A 223 -1.70 -6.62 -1.76
C ILE A 223 -1.07 -5.30 -2.21
N VAL A 224 -0.85 -5.17 -3.52
CA VAL A 224 -0.45 -3.92 -4.15
C VAL A 224 -1.51 -3.53 -5.15
N MET A 225 -2.11 -2.35 -5.01
CA MET A 225 -3.18 -1.90 -5.90
C MET A 225 -2.88 -0.50 -6.40
N THR A 226 -3.28 -0.22 -7.64
CA THR A 226 -3.30 1.14 -8.16
C THR A 226 -4.27 2.01 -7.34
N LEU A 227 -3.77 3.06 -6.69
CA LEU A 227 -4.53 3.99 -5.85
C LEU A 227 -5.63 4.67 -6.67
N PRO A 228 -6.92 4.33 -6.46
CA PRO A 228 -8.01 4.94 -7.21
C PRO A 228 -8.07 6.44 -6.90
N MET A 229 -7.98 7.29 -7.92
CA MET A 229 -8.02 8.74 -7.71
C MET A 229 -9.25 9.38 -8.35
N PRO A 230 -10.12 10.08 -7.60
CA PRO A 230 -11.15 10.93 -8.17
C PRO A 230 -10.55 12.12 -8.94
N ARG A 231 -11.37 12.72 -9.81
CA ARG A 231 -11.00 14.01 -10.42
C ARG A 231 -10.97 15.08 -9.32
N LYS A 232 -10.03 16.03 -9.43
CA LYS A 232 -9.98 17.18 -8.51
C LYS A 232 -11.36 17.83 -8.43
N THR A 233 -11.73 18.28 -7.22
CA THR A 233 -12.99 18.98 -6.88
C THR A 233 -14.29 18.21 -7.18
N SER A 234 -14.22 16.91 -7.48
CA SER A 234 -15.43 16.09 -7.75
C SER A 234 -15.94 15.31 -6.54
N VAL A 235 -15.12 15.20 -5.49
CA VAL A 235 -15.36 14.36 -4.32
C VAL A 235 -14.79 15.06 -3.09
N SER A 236 -15.56 15.10 -2.01
CA SER A 236 -15.19 15.60 -0.69
C SER A 236 -14.13 14.70 -0.04
N ALA A 237 -13.33 15.26 0.87
CA ALA A 237 -12.32 14.51 1.59
C ALA A 237 -12.89 13.28 2.33
N PRO A 238 -13.98 13.37 3.11
CA PRO A 238 -14.55 12.20 3.79
C PRO A 238 -15.02 11.11 2.83
N LEU A 239 -15.67 11.44 1.71
CA LEU A 239 -16.14 10.42 0.76
C LEU A 239 -14.97 9.69 0.10
N TYR A 240 -13.93 10.41 -0.29
CA TYR A 240 -12.73 9.79 -0.84
C TYR A 240 -12.03 8.88 0.17
N MET A 241 -11.88 9.33 1.42
CA MET A 241 -11.28 8.53 2.48
C MET A 241 -12.12 7.29 2.80
N ALA A 242 -13.45 7.40 2.79
CA ALA A 242 -14.34 6.26 2.97
C ALA A 242 -14.18 5.20 1.86
N TRP A 243 -13.94 5.61 0.60
CA TRP A 243 -13.62 4.66 -0.47
C TRP A 243 -12.30 3.92 -0.22
N LEU A 244 -11.26 4.63 0.21
CA LEU A 244 -9.97 3.99 0.51
C LEU A 244 -10.09 3.01 1.68
N ASP A 245 -10.74 3.42 2.77
CA ASP A 245 -10.93 2.57 3.95
C ASP A 245 -11.76 1.31 3.63
N THR A 246 -12.83 1.48 2.85
CA THR A 246 -13.63 0.36 2.34
C THR A 246 -12.76 -0.64 1.57
N LEU A 247 -11.86 -0.16 0.71
CA LEU A 247 -10.99 -1.03 -0.07
C LEU A 247 -9.99 -1.78 0.81
N THR A 248 -9.41 -1.14 1.84
CA THR A 248 -8.25 -1.67 2.57
C THR A 248 -8.54 -2.35 3.90
N SER A 249 -9.71 -2.11 4.51
CA SER A 249 -10.12 -2.70 5.81
C SER A 249 -10.01 -4.24 5.84
N ASP A 250 -9.69 -4.87 6.97
CA ASP A 250 -9.72 -6.34 7.12
C ASP A 250 -9.00 -7.17 6.03
N LEU A 251 -8.00 -6.59 5.36
CA LEU A 251 -7.17 -7.24 4.36
C LEU A 251 -5.72 -7.36 4.86
N PRO A 252 -4.92 -8.25 4.25
CA PRO A 252 -3.48 -8.29 4.48
C PRO A 252 -2.81 -6.93 4.26
N PRO A 253 -1.51 -6.79 4.64
CA PRO A 253 -0.75 -5.57 4.36
C PRO A 253 -0.98 -5.08 2.93
N PHE A 254 -1.33 -3.81 2.81
CA PHE A 254 -1.86 -3.23 1.58
C PHE A 254 -1.04 -2.01 1.19
N ILE A 255 -0.65 -1.92 -0.07
CA ILE A 255 0.03 -0.74 -0.64
C ILE A 255 -0.83 -0.18 -1.77
N LEU A 256 -1.26 1.07 -1.62
CA LEU A 256 -1.87 1.85 -2.68
C LEU A 256 -0.77 2.65 -3.40
N ILE A 257 -0.61 2.43 -4.71
CA ILE A 257 0.42 3.08 -5.53
C ILE A 257 -0.21 3.99 -6.58
N ARG A 258 0.35 5.19 -6.73
CA ARG A 258 0.01 6.09 -7.82
C ARG A 258 1.27 6.54 -8.52
N GLY A 259 1.48 6.10 -9.77
CA GLY A 259 2.48 6.71 -10.63
C GLY A 259 2.04 8.07 -11.19
N ASN A 260 2.98 8.78 -11.81
CA ASN A 260 2.78 10.08 -12.45
C ASN A 260 2.50 9.96 -13.97
N GLN A 261 2.13 8.77 -14.44
CA GLN A 261 1.84 8.44 -15.85
C GLN A 261 3.06 8.52 -16.79
N THR A 262 4.24 8.86 -16.29
CA THR A 262 5.49 8.73 -17.05
C THR A 262 5.92 7.27 -17.03
N SER A 263 6.20 6.69 -18.21
CA SER A 263 6.61 5.29 -18.32
C SER A 263 7.90 5.04 -17.53
N VAL A 264 7.82 4.19 -16.50
CA VAL A 264 9.00 3.73 -15.74
C VAL A 264 9.50 2.37 -16.22
N LEU A 265 8.67 1.66 -17.00
CA LEU A 265 9.06 0.44 -17.68
C LEU A 265 9.37 0.77 -19.14
N THR A 266 10.57 0.41 -19.60
CA THR A 266 11.01 0.62 -20.98
C THR A 266 11.26 -0.73 -21.65
N TYR A 267 10.88 -0.83 -22.93
CA TYR A 267 11.23 -1.98 -23.75
C TYR A 267 12.56 -1.70 -24.45
N TYR A 268 13.46 -2.68 -24.41
CA TYR A 268 14.58 -2.69 -25.35
C TYR A 268 14.02 -3.11 -26.71
N SER A 269 14.10 -2.21 -27.67
CA SER A 269 13.76 -2.47 -29.08
C SER A 269 14.79 -3.38 -29.73
#